data_AF-E7EL66-F1
#
_entry.id   AF-E7EL66-F1
#
_cell.length_a   1.000
_cell.length_b   1.000
_cell.length_c   1.000
_cell.angle_alpha   90.00
_cell.angle_beta   90.00
_cell.angle_gamma   90.00
#
_symmetry.space_group_name_H-M   'P 1'
#
loop_
_entity.id
_entity.type
_entity.pdbx_description
1 polymer ?
#
loop_
_entity_poly.entity_id
_entity_poly.type
_entity_poly.pdbx_seq_one_letter_code
_entity_poly.pdbx_strand_id
1 'polypeptide(L)'
;MVFGVIVAVGTKWVLRAPLRGRMRHYMNPSNFGIAVILVLFPWASIAPPYHFTEYLYGPADWVLPAIILVLGTMLNAKLTGRMWLIMAWLVGFVVQAVVRGLVMGTSIPAALGMMTGVAFVLFTNYMVTDPGTSPSKRSSQIFFGAGVAAMYGVLTALGIAYGIFFATALVCLIRGGYLWGLHFLAKQREAQSPPALGAQDQRPGAAAEQFVTAPAPAAASVPADGAPQPTTVALTGNPCKDGTCFHGKCAAERAT
;
A
#
# COMPACT_ATOMS: atom_id res chain seq x y z
N MET A 1 5.54 -8.96 -25.60
CA MET A 1 4.41 -8.23 -24.96
C MET A 1 3.77 -9.01 -23.81
N VAL A 2 3.32 -10.26 -24.00
CA VAL A 2 2.70 -11.07 -22.93
C VAL A 2 3.61 -11.25 -21.71
N PHE A 3 4.92 -11.46 -21.92
CA PHE A 3 5.90 -11.58 -20.83
C PHE A 3 5.87 -10.39 -19.85
N GLY A 4 5.84 -9.16 -20.36
CA GLY A 4 5.80 -7.96 -19.50
C GLY A 4 4.53 -7.89 -18.66
N VAL A 5 3.40 -8.31 -19.23
CA VAL A 5 2.12 -8.38 -18.50
C VAL A 5 2.20 -9.44 -17.39
N ILE A 6 2.77 -10.61 -17.66
CA ILE A 6 2.94 -11.67 -16.66
C ILE A 6 3.82 -11.16 -15.51
N VAL A 7 4.96 -10.54 -15.80
CA VAL A 7 5.86 -9.97 -14.78
C VAL A 7 5.15 -8.86 -14.00
N ALA A 8 4.49 -7.92 -14.68
CA ALA A 8 3.76 -6.83 -14.05
C ALA A 8 2.68 -7.34 -13.09
N VAL A 9 1.83 -8.27 -13.54
CA VAL A 9 0.75 -8.83 -12.72
C VAL A 9 1.33 -9.68 -11.59
N GLY A 10 2.32 -10.53 -11.86
CA GLY A 10 2.99 -11.36 -10.86
C GLY A 10 3.59 -10.54 -9.72
N THR A 11 4.20 -9.39 -10.05
CA THR A 11 4.81 -8.48 -9.08
C THR A 11 3.82 -7.97 -8.04
N LYS A 12 2.55 -7.77 -8.39
CA LYS A 12 1.49 -7.36 -7.44
C LYS A 12 1.24 -8.39 -6.33
N TRP A 13 1.50 -9.66 -6.62
CA TRP A 13 1.32 -10.77 -5.69
C TRP A 13 2.60 -11.09 -4.93
N VAL A 14 3.75 -11.01 -5.59
CA VAL A 14 5.06 -11.34 -5.02
C VAL A 14 5.63 -10.20 -4.18
N LEU A 15 5.68 -8.96 -4.72
CA LEU A 15 6.34 -7.82 -4.07
C LEU A 15 5.36 -7.03 -3.20
N ARG A 16 5.11 -7.56 -2.00
CA ARG A 16 4.28 -6.91 -0.98
C ARG A 16 5.10 -6.49 0.23
N ALA A 17 4.78 -5.32 0.77
CA ALA A 17 5.38 -4.81 1.99
C ALA A 17 4.29 -4.58 3.06
N PRO A 18 4.62 -4.76 4.34
CA PRO A 18 3.71 -4.48 5.44
C PRO A 18 3.52 -2.96 5.57
N LEU A 19 2.32 -2.49 5.26
CA LEU A 19 1.94 -1.08 5.38
C LEU A 19 0.77 -0.98 6.36
N ARG A 20 1.03 -0.44 7.57
CA ARG A 20 0.02 -0.28 8.63
C ARG A 20 -0.77 -1.58 8.92
N GLY A 21 -0.06 -2.69 9.06
CA GLY A 21 -0.65 -4.00 9.38
C GLY A 21 -1.33 -4.73 8.20
N ARG A 22 -1.36 -4.16 6.99
CA ARG A 22 -1.82 -4.86 5.78
C ARG A 22 -0.69 -5.00 4.76
N MET A 23 -0.62 -6.17 4.13
CA MET A 23 0.30 -6.42 3.03
C MET A 23 -0.20 -5.74 1.76
N ARG A 24 0.55 -4.76 1.25
CA ARG A 24 0.24 -4.05 0.00
C ARG A 24 1.41 -4.14 -0.96
N HIS A 25 1.11 -4.20 -2.26
CA HIS A 25 2.16 -4.08 -3.27
C HIS A 25 2.83 -2.71 -3.15
N TYR A 26 4.16 -2.68 -3.20
CA TYR A 26 4.91 -1.43 -3.11
C TYR A 26 5.52 -1.02 -4.45
N MET A 27 5.61 -1.96 -5.40
CA MET A 27 6.18 -1.77 -6.72
C MET A 27 5.10 -1.45 -7.75
N ASN A 28 5.34 -0.45 -8.61
CA ASN A 28 4.42 -0.14 -9.71
C ASN A 28 4.52 -1.28 -10.73
N PRO A 29 3.43 -2.07 -10.93
CA PRO A 29 3.49 -3.28 -11.73
C PRO A 29 3.84 -2.97 -13.19
N SER A 30 3.30 -1.89 -13.74
CA SER A 30 3.58 -1.48 -15.12
C SER A 30 5.04 -1.05 -15.30
N ASN A 31 5.53 -0.15 -14.44
CA ASN A 31 6.93 0.30 -14.52
C ASN A 31 7.92 -0.83 -14.30
N PHE A 32 7.62 -1.77 -13.39
CA PHE A 32 8.48 -2.93 -13.16
C PHE A 32 8.48 -3.90 -14.34
N GLY A 33 7.32 -4.17 -14.93
CA GLY A 33 7.23 -4.98 -16.16
C GLY A 33 8.05 -4.39 -17.31
N ILE A 34 7.97 -3.07 -17.50
CA ILE A 34 8.77 -2.34 -18.49
C ILE A 34 10.26 -2.46 -18.17
N ALA A 35 10.66 -2.19 -16.92
CA ALA A 35 12.06 -2.27 -16.50
C ALA A 35 12.67 -3.66 -16.72
N VAL A 36 11.93 -4.73 -16.38
CA VAL A 36 12.40 -6.10 -16.58
C VAL A 36 12.52 -6.45 -18.06
N ILE A 37 11.57 -6.01 -18.91
CA ILE A 37 11.70 -6.19 -20.36
C ILE A 37 12.96 -5.53 -20.89
N LEU A 38 13.22 -4.27 -20.51
CA LEU A 38 14.37 -3.53 -21.00
C LEU A 38 15.71 -4.14 -20.57
N VAL A 39 15.75 -4.82 -19.42
CA VAL A 39 16.95 -5.51 -18.93
C VAL A 39 17.15 -6.86 -19.64
N LEU A 40 16.09 -7.66 -19.78
CA LEU A 40 16.20 -9.02 -20.32
C LEU A 40 16.22 -9.05 -21.85
N PHE A 41 15.60 -8.07 -22.49
CA PHE A 41 15.46 -7.98 -23.93
C PHE A 41 16.04 -6.65 -24.41
N PRO A 42 17.37 -6.53 -24.55
CA PRO A 42 18.02 -5.28 -24.94
C PRO A 42 17.65 -4.82 -26.37
N TRP A 43 17.08 -5.70 -27.19
CA TRP A 43 16.52 -5.35 -28.50
C TRP A 43 15.10 -4.76 -28.41
N ALA A 44 14.46 -4.81 -27.24
CA ALA A 44 13.19 -4.15 -27.02
C ALA A 44 13.43 -2.65 -26.80
N SER A 45 12.69 -1.83 -27.55
CA SER A 45 12.75 -0.37 -27.47
C SER A 45 11.36 0.18 -27.16
N ILE A 46 11.29 1.23 -26.35
CA ILE A 46 10.05 1.97 -26.11
C ILE A 46 9.89 3.00 -27.22
N ALA A 47 8.68 3.10 -27.76
CA ALA A 47 8.32 4.14 -28.71
C ALA A 47 8.68 5.52 -28.15
N PRO A 48 9.45 6.33 -28.91
CA PRO A 48 9.75 7.70 -28.52
C PRO A 48 8.48 8.52 -28.25
N PRO A 49 8.54 9.55 -27.37
CA PRO A 49 7.35 10.29 -26.95
C PRO A 49 6.54 10.94 -28.07
N TYR A 50 7.17 11.27 -29.20
CA TYR A 50 6.51 11.88 -30.37
C TYR A 50 5.74 10.86 -31.22
N HIS A 51 6.08 9.56 -31.20
CA HIS A 51 5.34 8.53 -31.94
C HIS A 51 3.91 8.32 -31.43
N PHE A 52 3.57 8.76 -30.21
CA PHE A 52 2.20 8.67 -29.68
C PHE A 52 1.23 9.62 -30.39
N THR A 53 1.73 10.59 -31.15
CA THR A 53 0.94 11.57 -31.90
C THR A 53 1.29 11.60 -33.39
N GLU A 54 1.97 10.57 -33.92
CA GLU A 54 2.50 10.54 -35.31
C GLU A 54 1.45 10.79 -36.40
N TYR A 55 0.20 10.39 -36.16
CA TYR A 55 -0.91 10.55 -37.11
C TYR A 55 -1.89 11.66 -36.74
N LEU A 56 -1.59 12.43 -35.68
CA LEU A 56 -2.29 13.66 -35.41
C LEU A 56 -1.58 14.77 -36.18
N TYR A 57 -2.37 15.75 -36.64
CA TYR A 57 -1.85 16.91 -37.36
C TYR A 57 -2.58 18.16 -36.91
N GLY A 58 -1.85 19.27 -36.81
CA GLY A 58 -2.41 20.60 -36.57
C GLY A 58 -2.87 20.76 -35.11
N PRO A 59 -4.06 21.33 -34.84
CA PRO A 59 -4.52 21.57 -33.46
C PRO A 59 -4.64 20.29 -32.62
N ALA A 60 -4.90 19.14 -33.27
CA ALA A 60 -5.12 17.87 -32.59
C ALA A 60 -3.88 17.38 -31.82
N ASP A 61 -2.68 17.71 -32.30
CA ASP A 61 -1.39 17.40 -31.68
C ASP A 61 -1.24 17.99 -30.28
N TRP A 62 -1.84 19.17 -30.07
CA TRP A 62 -1.81 19.87 -28.79
C TRP A 62 -3.01 19.54 -27.91
N VAL A 63 -4.17 19.29 -28.52
CA VAL A 63 -5.41 18.97 -27.80
C VAL A 63 -5.31 17.65 -27.06
N LEU A 64 -4.75 16.60 -27.68
CA LEU A 64 -4.67 15.28 -27.04
C LEU A 64 -3.79 15.27 -25.77
N PRO A 65 -2.53 15.76 -25.78
CA PRO A 65 -1.73 15.90 -24.56
C PRO A 65 -2.40 16.79 -23.52
N ALA A 66 -3.06 17.88 -23.95
CA ALA A 66 -3.75 18.79 -23.04
C ALA A 66 -4.92 18.10 -22.30
N ILE A 67 -5.73 17.31 -23.00
CA ILE A 67 -6.82 16.53 -22.39
C ILE A 67 -6.26 15.55 -21.36
N ILE A 68 -5.21 14.80 -21.72
CA ILE A 68 -4.57 13.83 -20.82
C ILE A 68 -4.01 14.54 -19.58
N LEU A 69 -3.37 15.70 -19.76
CA LEU A 69 -2.82 16.51 -18.67
C LEU A 69 -3.92 17.02 -17.75
N VAL A 70 -5.01 17.60 -18.29
CA VAL A 70 -6.12 18.14 -17.48
C VAL A 70 -6.84 17.03 -16.72
N LEU A 71 -7.13 15.91 -17.37
CA LEU A 71 -7.78 14.77 -16.71
C LEU A 71 -6.89 14.16 -15.62
N GLY A 72 -5.60 13.99 -15.92
CA GLY A 72 -4.63 13.45 -15.00
C GLY A 72 -4.41 14.36 -13.79
N THR A 73 -4.25 15.66 -14.01
CA THR A 73 -4.09 16.64 -12.92
C THR A 73 -5.36 16.76 -12.09
N MET A 74 -6.55 16.75 -12.70
CA MET A 74 -7.83 16.72 -11.98
C MET A 74 -7.96 15.49 -11.09
N LEU A 75 -7.63 14.30 -11.61
CA LEU A 75 -7.63 13.05 -10.84
C LEU A 75 -6.67 13.15 -9.65
N ASN A 76 -5.46 13.69 -9.87
CA ASN A 76 -4.45 13.79 -8.81
C ASN A 76 -4.75 14.88 -7.77
N ALA A 77 -5.44 15.93 -8.16
CA ALA A 77 -5.87 17.00 -7.28
C ALA A 77 -7.07 16.59 -6.42
N LYS A 78 -8.08 15.92 -7.00
CA LYS A 78 -9.36 15.63 -6.33
C LYS A 78 -9.46 14.22 -5.73
N LEU A 79 -8.94 13.20 -6.41
CA LEU A 79 -9.18 11.79 -6.05
C LEU A 79 -7.99 11.16 -5.31
N THR A 80 -6.76 11.28 -5.82
CA THR A 80 -5.60 10.59 -5.23
C THR A 80 -4.78 11.47 -4.27
N GLY A 81 -4.91 12.79 -4.36
CA GLY A 81 -4.20 13.74 -3.49
C GLY A 81 -2.67 13.67 -3.65
N ARG A 82 -2.19 13.56 -4.89
CA ARG A 82 -0.77 13.35 -5.23
C ARG A 82 -0.08 14.58 -5.81
N MET A 83 -0.67 15.77 -5.67
CA MET A 83 -0.09 16.99 -6.23
C MET A 83 1.29 17.34 -5.66
N TRP A 84 1.54 17.08 -4.38
CA TRP A 84 2.86 17.33 -3.78
C TRP A 84 3.95 16.45 -4.39
N LEU A 85 3.62 15.20 -4.73
CA LEU A 85 4.51 14.29 -5.43
C LEU A 85 4.82 14.81 -6.84
N ILE A 86 3.78 15.19 -7.60
CA ILE A 86 3.93 15.74 -8.96
C ILE A 86 4.83 16.97 -8.93
N MET A 87 4.56 17.92 -8.04
CA MET A 87 5.36 19.15 -7.95
C MET A 87 6.81 18.86 -7.60
N ALA A 88 7.07 17.98 -6.63
CA ALA A 88 8.44 17.59 -6.27
C ALA A 88 9.19 16.87 -7.40
N TRP A 89 8.49 15.98 -8.12
CA TRP A 89 9.02 15.32 -9.31
C TRP A 89 9.36 16.32 -10.43
N LEU A 90 8.43 17.22 -10.78
CA LEU A 90 8.63 18.19 -11.86
C LEU A 90 9.73 19.20 -11.53
N VAL A 91 9.72 19.78 -10.32
CA VAL A 91 10.77 20.69 -9.88
C VAL A 91 12.11 19.95 -9.83
N GLY A 92 12.14 18.75 -9.25
CA GLY A 92 13.34 17.92 -9.24
C GLY A 92 13.87 17.61 -10.64
N PHE A 93 12.98 17.33 -11.59
CA PHE A 93 13.32 17.06 -12.99
C PHE A 93 13.97 18.28 -13.65
N VAL A 94 13.41 19.48 -13.45
CA VAL A 94 13.99 20.72 -13.98
C VAL A 94 15.34 21.01 -13.34
N VAL A 95 15.43 20.91 -12.01
CA VAL A 95 16.67 21.16 -11.27
C VAL A 95 17.77 20.21 -11.71
N GLN A 96 17.52 18.91 -11.80
CA GLN A 96 18.54 17.95 -12.26
C GLN A 96 18.95 18.20 -13.71
N ALA A 97 18.03 18.64 -14.58
CA ALA A 97 18.35 18.92 -15.98
C ALA A 97 19.26 20.15 -16.10
N VAL A 98 18.99 21.19 -15.31
CA VAL A 98 19.84 22.39 -15.22
C VAL A 98 21.21 22.03 -14.65
N VAL A 99 21.27 21.31 -13.53
CA VAL A 99 22.53 20.88 -12.91
C VAL A 99 23.36 20.06 -13.90
N ARG A 100 22.75 19.10 -14.62
CA ARG A 100 23.45 18.32 -15.64
C ARG A 100 23.90 19.18 -16.81
N GLY A 101 23.10 20.16 -17.22
CA GLY A 101 23.51 21.09 -18.26
C GLY A 101 24.71 21.95 -17.87
N LEU A 102 24.77 22.40 -16.62
CA LEU A 102 25.89 23.19 -16.11
C LEU A 102 27.16 22.35 -15.87
N VAL A 103 27.01 21.13 -15.36
CA VAL A 103 28.15 20.28 -14.94
C VAL A 103 28.66 19.40 -16.09
N MET A 104 27.77 18.83 -16.90
CA MET A 104 28.12 17.87 -17.96
C MET A 104 28.03 18.47 -19.37
N GLY A 105 27.67 19.75 -19.49
CA GLY A 105 27.55 20.43 -20.79
C GLY A 105 26.37 19.96 -21.65
N THR A 106 25.41 19.22 -21.10
CA THR A 106 24.23 18.78 -21.86
C THR A 106 23.32 19.96 -22.19
N SER A 107 22.80 20.04 -23.41
CA SER A 107 21.83 21.08 -23.79
C SER A 107 20.59 21.04 -22.86
N ILE A 108 20.39 22.12 -22.10
CA ILE A 108 19.27 22.24 -21.15
C ILE A 108 17.92 22.18 -21.89
N PRO A 109 17.71 22.90 -23.01
CA PRO A 109 16.47 22.78 -23.79
C PRO A 109 16.22 21.35 -24.28
N ALA A 110 17.26 20.65 -24.73
CA ALA A 110 17.12 19.26 -25.17
C ALA A 110 16.74 18.33 -24.01
N ALA A 111 17.33 18.53 -22.83
CA ALA A 111 17.00 17.77 -21.63
C ALA A 111 15.56 18.01 -21.15
N LEU A 112 15.08 19.26 -21.24
CA LEU A 112 13.70 19.62 -20.89
C LEU A 112 12.69 19.24 -21.97
N GLY A 113 13.13 18.99 -23.20
CA GLY A 113 12.26 18.60 -24.33
C GLY A 113 11.43 17.35 -24.05
N MET A 114 11.88 16.43 -23.18
CA MET A 114 11.06 15.29 -22.77
C MET A 114 9.74 15.70 -22.10
N MET A 115 9.70 16.84 -21.41
CA MET A 115 8.51 17.30 -20.66
C MET A 115 7.31 17.61 -21.57
N THR A 116 7.55 17.88 -22.85
CA THR A 116 6.48 18.19 -23.81
C THR A 116 5.84 16.92 -24.38
N GLY A 117 6.45 15.75 -24.19
CA GLY A 117 5.97 14.50 -24.76
C GLY A 117 4.78 13.89 -24.00
N VAL A 118 3.85 13.28 -24.75
CA VAL A 118 2.69 12.56 -24.18
C VAL A 118 3.12 11.49 -23.17
N ALA A 119 4.20 10.77 -23.46
CA ALA A 119 4.75 9.76 -22.56
C ALA A 119 5.15 10.34 -21.18
N PHE A 120 5.71 11.55 -21.15
CA PHE A 120 6.07 12.21 -19.89
C PHE A 120 4.84 12.65 -19.09
N VAL A 121 3.81 13.16 -19.78
CA VAL A 121 2.52 13.51 -19.17
C VAL A 121 1.83 12.28 -18.58
N LEU A 122 1.81 11.17 -19.33
CA LEU A 122 1.25 9.89 -18.89
C LEU A 122 2.01 9.34 -17.68
N PHE A 123 3.33 9.33 -17.75
CA PHE A 123 4.17 8.89 -16.65
C PHE A 123 3.93 9.73 -15.39
N THR A 124 3.89 11.06 -15.53
CA THR A 124 3.73 12.00 -14.41
C THR A 124 2.36 11.89 -13.76
N ASN A 125 1.29 11.69 -14.54
CA ASN A 125 -0.07 11.73 -14.01
C ASN A 125 -0.65 10.36 -13.67
N TYR A 126 -0.14 9.27 -14.26
CA TYR A 126 -0.75 7.94 -14.16
C TYR A 126 0.22 6.84 -13.72
N MET A 127 1.54 7.06 -13.74
CA MET A 127 2.51 6.04 -13.33
C MET A 127 3.22 6.40 -12.03
N VAL A 128 3.88 7.55 -11.96
CA VAL A 128 4.65 7.96 -10.76
C VAL A 128 3.73 8.26 -9.57
N THR A 129 2.48 8.66 -9.84
CA THR A 129 1.44 9.01 -8.87
C THR A 129 0.53 7.84 -8.49
N ASP A 130 0.83 6.61 -8.92
CA ASP A 130 0.00 5.44 -8.63
C ASP A 130 -0.29 5.32 -7.12
N PRO A 131 -1.56 5.40 -6.67
CA PRO A 131 -1.90 5.37 -5.26
C PRO A 131 -1.59 4.02 -4.60
N GLY A 132 -1.42 2.97 -5.41
CA GLY A 132 -0.91 1.66 -5.02
C GLY A 132 0.43 1.74 -4.29
N THR A 133 1.34 2.54 -4.84
CA THR A 133 2.78 2.42 -4.61
C THR A 133 3.41 3.73 -4.11
N SER A 134 2.79 4.87 -4.39
CA SER A 134 3.20 6.17 -3.87
C SER A 134 2.71 6.40 -2.42
N PRO A 135 3.50 7.11 -1.59
CA PRO A 135 3.15 7.40 -0.20
C PRO A 135 1.98 8.38 -0.08
N SER A 136 1.23 8.31 1.02
CA SER A 136 0.07 9.19 1.28
C SER A 136 0.42 10.49 2.00
N LYS A 137 1.40 10.49 2.90
CA LYS A 137 1.81 11.70 3.66
C LYS A 137 2.49 12.72 2.74
N ARG A 138 2.18 14.01 2.92
CA ARG A 138 2.70 15.12 2.09
C ARG A 138 4.24 15.17 2.05
N SER A 139 4.90 15.09 3.21
CA SER A 139 6.37 15.08 3.27
C SER A 139 6.97 13.88 2.53
N SER A 140 6.43 12.68 2.75
CA SER A 140 6.87 11.47 2.06
C SER A 140 6.62 11.53 0.55
N GLN A 141 5.56 12.20 0.09
CA GLN A 141 5.31 12.44 -1.33
C GLN A 141 6.41 13.30 -1.95
N ILE A 142 6.84 14.36 -1.26
CA ILE A 142 7.92 15.23 -1.73
C ILE A 142 9.22 14.43 -1.83
N PHE A 143 9.61 13.70 -0.78
CA PHE A 143 10.83 12.88 -0.81
C PHE A 143 10.78 11.78 -1.88
N PHE A 144 9.60 11.18 -2.09
CA PHE A 144 9.43 10.19 -3.14
C PHE A 144 9.61 10.81 -4.53
N GLY A 145 8.87 11.88 -4.84
CA GLY A 145 8.97 12.56 -6.14
C GLY A 145 10.37 13.11 -6.41
N ALA A 146 10.99 13.76 -5.43
CA ALA A 146 12.37 14.23 -5.51
C ALA A 146 13.36 13.07 -5.68
N GLY A 147 13.14 11.94 -4.99
CA GLY A 147 13.94 10.73 -5.13
C GLY A 147 13.85 10.12 -6.53
N VAL A 148 12.67 10.09 -7.15
CA VAL A 148 12.52 9.64 -8.54
C VAL A 148 13.29 10.58 -9.47
N ALA A 149 13.17 11.90 -9.28
CA ALA A 149 13.88 12.89 -10.11
C ALA A 149 15.40 12.80 -9.98
N ALA A 150 15.91 12.64 -8.76
CA ALA A 150 17.33 12.45 -8.49
C ALA A 150 17.84 11.15 -9.13
N MET A 151 17.14 10.03 -8.94
CA MET A 151 17.50 8.75 -9.54
C MET A 151 17.47 8.80 -11.07
N TYR A 152 16.46 9.47 -11.65
CA TYR A 152 16.42 9.73 -13.09
C TYR A 152 17.64 10.51 -13.55
N GLY A 153 17.97 11.61 -12.87
CA GLY A 153 19.14 12.43 -13.19
C GLY A 153 20.45 11.64 -13.18
N VAL A 154 20.64 10.77 -12.18
CA VAL A 154 21.80 9.86 -12.08
C VAL A 154 21.82 8.87 -13.24
N LEU A 155 20.71 8.16 -13.50
CA LEU A 155 20.66 7.17 -14.58
C LEU A 155 20.91 7.80 -15.96
N THR A 156 20.34 8.99 -16.21
CA THR A 156 20.58 9.73 -17.45
C THR A 156 22.02 10.23 -17.55
N ALA A 157 22.63 10.65 -16.44
CA ALA A 157 24.05 11.01 -16.42
C ALA A 157 24.97 9.83 -16.74
N LEU A 158 24.57 8.61 -16.37
CA LEU A 158 25.26 7.36 -16.73
C LEU A 158 24.96 6.89 -18.17
N GLY A 159 24.18 7.65 -18.94
CA GLY A 159 23.80 7.29 -20.31
C GLY A 159 22.76 6.17 -20.41
N ILE A 160 22.07 5.84 -19.33
CA ILE A 160 21.05 4.78 -19.33
C ILE A 160 19.76 5.31 -19.96
N ALA A 161 19.38 4.72 -21.10
CA ALA A 161 18.12 5.02 -21.78
C ALA A 161 16.90 4.61 -20.94
N TYR A 162 15.74 5.23 -21.20
CA TYR A 162 14.47 4.93 -20.51
C TYR A 162 14.52 5.10 -18.99
N GLY A 163 15.41 5.97 -18.50
CA GLY A 163 15.72 6.16 -17.09
C GLY A 163 14.51 6.44 -16.19
N ILE A 164 13.42 7.03 -16.69
CA ILE A 164 12.22 7.34 -15.88
C ILE A 164 11.55 6.08 -15.29
N PHE A 165 11.52 4.98 -16.06
CA PHE A 165 10.92 3.71 -15.63
C PHE A 165 11.82 3.02 -14.60
N PHE A 166 13.12 2.97 -14.89
CA PHE A 166 14.13 2.44 -13.97
C PHE A 166 14.18 3.23 -12.67
N ALA A 167 14.15 4.57 -12.73
CA ALA A 167 14.18 5.43 -11.57
C ALA A 167 13.02 5.15 -10.63
N THR A 168 11.80 5.04 -11.17
CA THR A 168 10.63 4.75 -10.34
C THR A 168 10.69 3.34 -9.76
N ALA A 169 11.10 2.36 -10.55
CA ALA A 169 11.26 0.98 -10.09
C ALA A 169 12.28 0.88 -8.94
N LEU A 170 13.43 1.53 -9.07
CA LEU A 170 14.48 1.57 -8.04
C LEU A 170 14.01 2.30 -6.77
N VAL A 171 13.36 3.46 -6.90
CA VAL A 171 12.87 4.20 -5.73
C VAL A 171 11.76 3.43 -5.01
N CYS A 172 10.86 2.76 -5.75
CA CYS A 172 9.89 1.84 -5.17
C CYS A 172 10.58 0.66 -4.47
N LEU A 173 11.62 0.08 -5.07
CA LEU A 173 12.44 -0.99 -4.46
C LEU A 173 13.03 -0.54 -3.12
N ILE A 174 13.71 0.60 -3.12
CA ILE A 174 14.35 1.18 -1.92
C ILE A 174 13.30 1.42 -0.83
N ARG A 175 12.15 2.00 -1.18
CA ARG A 175 11.04 2.21 -0.25
C ARG A 175 10.48 0.90 0.29
N GLY A 176 10.28 -0.11 -0.57
CA GLY A 176 9.81 -1.43 -0.17
C GLY A 176 10.77 -2.12 0.80
N GLY A 177 12.07 -2.06 0.51
CA GLY A 177 13.14 -2.56 1.38
C GLY A 177 13.17 -1.84 2.73
N TYR A 178 13.03 -0.51 2.74
CA TYR A 178 12.95 0.28 3.97
C TYR A 178 11.78 -0.15 4.86
N LEU A 179 10.60 -0.38 4.28
CA LEU A 179 9.42 -0.82 5.03
C LEU A 179 9.59 -2.22 5.61
N TRP A 180 10.21 -3.14 4.87
CA TRP A 180 10.58 -4.46 5.38
C TRP A 180 11.61 -4.37 6.50
N GLY A 181 12.62 -3.52 6.36
CA GLY A 181 13.60 -3.25 7.40
C GLY A 181 12.94 -2.80 8.71
N LEU A 182 12.05 -1.81 8.64
CA LEU A 182 11.29 -1.35 9.81
C LEU A 182 10.46 -2.47 10.46
N HIS A 183 9.84 -3.33 9.64
CA HIS A 183 9.07 -4.47 10.13
C HIS A 183 9.95 -5.49 10.87
N PHE A 184 11.13 -5.81 10.34
CA PHE A 184 12.07 -6.70 11.02
C PHE A 184 12.60 -6.09 12.32
N LEU A 185 12.91 -4.79 12.34
CA LEU A 185 13.34 -4.09 13.54
C LEU A 185 12.24 -4.05 14.61
N ALA A 186 10.98 -3.83 14.22
CA ALA A 186 9.84 -3.87 15.15
C ALA A 186 9.69 -5.27 15.78
N LYS A 187 9.75 -6.32 14.95
CA LYS A 187 9.68 -7.71 15.41
C LYS A 187 10.84 -8.08 16.35
N GLN A 188 12.04 -7.56 16.11
CA GLN A 188 13.19 -7.76 17.00
C GLN A 188 12.99 -7.04 18.35
N ARG A 189 12.45 -5.82 18.35
CA ARG A 189 12.14 -5.08 19.60
C ARG A 189 11.06 -5.77 20.44
N GLU A 190 10.04 -6.32 19.78
CA GLU A 190 9.01 -7.15 20.46
C GLU A 190 9.63 -8.42 21.07
N ALA A 191 10.53 -9.10 20.36
CA ALA A 191 11.22 -10.29 20.87
C ALA A 191 12.22 -9.99 22.00
N GLN A 192 12.77 -8.78 22.04
CA GLN A 192 13.71 -8.33 23.08
C GLN A 192 13.02 -7.69 24.29
N SER A 193 11.73 -7.38 24.20
CA SER A 193 10.97 -6.85 25.33
C SER A 193 10.71 -8.02 26.28
N PRO A 194 11.27 -8.02 27.52
CA PRO A 194 11.01 -9.10 28.46
C PRO A 194 9.49 -9.22 28.68
N PRO A 195 8.95 -10.45 28.81
CA PRO A 195 7.54 -10.63 29.12
C PRO A 195 7.21 -9.78 30.34
N ALA A 196 6.25 -8.87 30.21
CA ALA A 196 5.84 -7.98 31.28
C ALA A 196 5.54 -8.83 32.52
N LEU A 197 6.46 -8.77 33.48
CA LEU A 197 6.31 -9.40 34.78
C LEU A 197 5.22 -8.62 35.51
N GLY A 198 3.96 -9.08 35.42
CA GLY A 198 2.86 -8.44 36.16
C GLY A 198 1.52 -8.35 35.45
N ALA A 199 1.05 -9.43 34.83
CA ALA A 199 -0.38 -9.76 34.98
C ALA A 199 -0.45 -10.81 36.10
N GLN A 200 -0.17 -10.37 37.33
CA GLN A 200 -0.50 -11.18 38.50
C GLN A 200 -2.02 -11.32 38.52
N ASP A 201 -2.42 -12.58 38.42
CA ASP A 201 -3.67 -13.20 38.84
C ASP A 201 -4.18 -12.56 40.15
N GLN A 202 -4.86 -11.41 40.08
CA GLN A 202 -5.75 -10.96 41.15
C GLN A 202 -7.09 -11.70 40.98
N ARG A 203 -7.07 -13.00 41.29
CA ARG A 203 -8.27 -13.65 41.81
C ARG A 203 -8.44 -13.18 43.25
N PRO A 204 -9.56 -12.55 43.62
CA PRO A 204 -9.85 -12.29 45.02
C PRO A 204 -9.92 -13.63 45.76
N GLY A 205 -9.11 -13.72 46.82
CA GLY A 205 -9.12 -14.69 47.91
C GLY A 205 -9.91 -15.99 47.73
N ALA A 206 -9.17 -17.10 47.69
CA ALA A 206 -9.70 -18.39 48.15
C ALA A 206 -10.14 -18.23 49.62
N ALA A 207 -11.44 -18.04 49.83
CA ALA A 207 -12.05 -18.30 51.12
C ALA A 207 -12.00 -19.82 51.35
N ALA A 208 -11.35 -20.22 52.43
CA ALA A 208 -11.32 -21.60 52.88
C ALA A 208 -12.74 -22.06 53.21
N GLU A 209 -13.37 -22.80 52.30
CA GLU A 209 -14.57 -23.58 52.63
C GLU A 209 -14.13 -24.80 53.44
N GLN A 210 -14.34 -24.68 54.75
CA GLN A 210 -14.28 -25.78 55.69
C GLN A 210 -15.26 -26.87 55.27
N PHE A 211 -14.74 -28.08 55.04
CA PHE A 211 -15.53 -29.29 54.94
C PHE A 211 -16.25 -29.53 56.28
N VAL A 212 -17.55 -29.25 56.33
CA VAL A 212 -18.46 -29.80 57.34
C VAL A 212 -19.14 -31.02 56.73
N THR A 213 -18.70 -32.20 57.18
CA THR A 213 -19.35 -33.47 56.93
C THR A 213 -20.71 -33.51 57.62
N ALA A 214 -21.80 -33.59 56.85
CA ALA A 214 -23.13 -33.94 57.34
C ALA A 214 -23.42 -35.43 57.08
N PRO A 215 -24.17 -36.12 57.96
CA PRO A 215 -24.28 -37.58 57.95
C PRO A 215 -25.23 -38.09 56.88
N ALA A 216 -24.97 -39.31 56.40
CA ALA A 216 -25.79 -40.03 55.44
C ALA A 216 -27.19 -40.34 55.99
N PRO A 217 -28.29 -40.07 55.24
CA PRO A 217 -29.57 -40.69 55.50
C PRO A 217 -29.69 -42.04 54.78
N ALA A 218 -30.32 -42.97 55.48
CA ALA A 218 -30.49 -44.38 55.13
C ALA A 218 -31.36 -44.61 53.88
N ALA A 219 -31.14 -45.77 53.27
CA ALA A 219 -31.91 -46.29 52.14
C ALA A 219 -33.39 -46.54 52.49
N ALA A 220 -34.30 -46.09 51.61
CA ALA A 220 -35.65 -46.64 51.51
C ALA A 220 -36.26 -46.43 50.10
N SER A 221 -36.46 -47.56 49.42
CA SER A 221 -37.49 -47.92 48.42
C SER A 221 -37.99 -46.93 47.35
N VAL A 222 -37.77 -47.32 46.10
CA VAL A 222 -38.52 -46.91 44.90
C VAL A 222 -39.93 -47.51 44.91
N PRO A 223 -40.95 -46.76 44.47
CA PRO A 223 -41.91 -47.32 43.52
C PRO A 223 -42.08 -46.44 42.26
N ALA A 224 -42.57 -47.13 41.23
CA ALA A 224 -42.66 -46.73 39.83
C ALA A 224 -43.77 -45.71 39.51
N ASP A 225 -43.71 -45.24 38.26
CA ASP A 225 -44.70 -44.51 37.48
C ASP A 225 -44.70 -42.97 37.56
N GLY A 226 -44.09 -42.37 36.53
CA GLY A 226 -44.21 -40.95 36.21
C GLY A 226 -43.10 -40.48 35.27
N ALA A 227 -43.39 -40.34 33.98
CA ALA A 227 -42.43 -39.87 32.97
C ALA A 227 -41.84 -38.48 33.33
N PRO A 228 -40.51 -38.29 33.32
CA PRO A 228 -39.93 -36.97 33.53
C PRO A 228 -40.08 -36.10 32.27
N GLN A 229 -40.89 -35.04 32.37
CA GLN A 229 -40.91 -33.98 31.38
C GLN A 229 -39.58 -33.20 31.40
N PRO A 230 -39.07 -32.75 30.23
CA PRO A 230 -37.86 -31.93 30.19
C PRO A 230 -38.15 -30.56 30.80
N THR A 231 -37.49 -30.26 31.93
CA THR A 231 -37.45 -28.92 32.52
C THR A 231 -36.69 -27.98 31.58
N THR A 232 -37.44 -27.26 30.76
CA THR A 232 -36.97 -26.11 30.02
C THR A 232 -36.60 -25.00 31.00
N VAL A 233 -35.33 -24.65 31.08
CA VAL A 233 -34.89 -23.41 31.72
C VAL A 233 -35.37 -22.26 30.84
N ALA A 234 -36.51 -21.67 31.19
CA ALA A 234 -36.99 -20.45 30.58
C ALA A 234 -36.06 -19.30 30.98
N LEU A 235 -35.19 -18.88 30.05
CA LEU A 235 -34.45 -17.64 30.16
C LEU A 235 -35.43 -16.47 29.95
N THR A 236 -36.08 -16.04 31.03
CA THR A 236 -36.88 -14.81 31.03
C THR A 236 -35.96 -13.60 31.11
N GLY A 237 -35.47 -13.15 29.95
CA GLY A 237 -34.62 -11.97 29.81
C GLY A 237 -34.46 -11.59 28.34
N ASN A 238 -34.34 -10.29 28.02
CA ASN A 238 -34.09 -9.86 26.64
C ASN A 238 -32.62 -10.16 26.30
N PRO A 239 -32.32 -11.12 25.41
CA PRO A 239 -30.95 -11.60 25.18
C PRO A 239 -29.99 -10.56 24.62
N CYS A 240 -30.49 -9.46 24.02
CA CYS A 240 -29.65 -8.35 23.59
C CYS A 240 -29.11 -7.51 24.77
N LYS A 241 -29.89 -7.39 25.87
CA LYS A 241 -29.47 -6.70 27.10
C LYS A 241 -28.53 -7.55 27.95
N ASP A 242 -28.79 -8.85 28.05
CA ASP A 242 -28.03 -9.77 28.89
C ASP A 242 -26.71 -10.24 28.26
N GLY A 243 -26.43 -9.83 27.02
CA GLY A 243 -25.13 -10.01 26.36
C GLY A 243 -24.84 -11.42 25.86
N THR A 244 -25.86 -12.28 25.80
CA THR A 244 -25.72 -13.71 25.47
C THR A 244 -25.85 -14.01 23.97
N CYS A 245 -26.16 -13.03 23.11
CA CYS A 245 -26.33 -13.24 21.67
C CYS A 245 -25.47 -12.29 20.81
N PHE A 246 -24.74 -12.86 19.85
CA PHE A 246 -23.81 -12.15 18.94
C PHE A 246 -24.33 -12.06 17.50
N HIS A 247 -25.61 -11.71 17.32
CA HIS A 247 -26.17 -11.40 16.00
C HIS A 247 -26.18 -9.88 15.75
N GLY A 248 -25.89 -9.47 14.51
CA GLY A 248 -25.78 -8.06 14.10
C GLY A 248 -27.03 -7.19 14.33
N LYS A 249 -28.19 -7.79 14.63
CA LYS A 249 -29.42 -7.06 15.00
C LYS A 249 -29.36 -6.46 16.42
N CYS A 250 -28.62 -7.04 17.38
CA CYS A 250 -28.52 -6.50 18.75
C CYS A 250 -27.58 -5.29 18.86
N ALA A 251 -26.74 -5.01 17.84
CA ALA A 251 -25.79 -3.90 17.87
C ALA A 251 -26.48 -2.53 17.78
N ALA A 252 -27.69 -2.46 17.21
CA ALA A 252 -28.45 -1.22 17.06
C ALA A 252 -29.12 -0.76 18.37
N GLU A 253 -29.49 -1.68 19.27
CA GLU A 253 -30.15 -1.35 20.55
C GLU A 253 -29.20 -0.88 21.65
N ARG A 254 -27.88 -1.06 21.50
CA ARG A 254 -26.86 -0.59 22.47
C ARG A 254 -26.37 0.84 22.19
N ALA A 255 -26.86 1.47 21.13
CA ALA A 255 -26.40 2.79 20.68
C ALA A 255 -27.37 3.93 21.02
N THR A 256 -28.44 3.65 21.78
CA THR A 256 -29.33 4.64 22.42
C THR A 256 -29.13 4.61 23.93
#